data_AF-A0A813FD82-F1
#
_entry.id   AF-A0A813FD82-F1
#
_cell.length_a   1.000
_cell.length_b   1.000
_cell.length_c   1.000
_cell.angle_alpha   90.00
_cell.angle_beta   90.00
_cell.angle_gamma   90.00
#
_symmetry.space_group_name_H-M   'P 1'
#
loop_
_entity.id
_entity.type
_entity.pdbx_description
1 polymer ?
#
loop_
_entity_poly.entity_id
_entity_poly.type
_entity_poly.pdbx_seq_one_letter_code
_entity_poly.pdbx_strand_id
1 'polypeptide(L)'
;MVDLEPTVVDEVRTGTYRQLFHPEQLISGKEDAANNFARGHYTVGKEIVDLVLDRIRKLADNCTGLQGFMVFNTCGGGTGSGLGCLLLERLSVDYGKKSKISFTVWACPQISTAVVEAYNTVLCVHSLLEHTDVTIMYDNEALYDICRRSLDIERPTYTNLNRMLAQIISSLTASLRFDGALNVDLTELQTHLVPYPRIHFMLSSYAPIISAEKAYHEQLSVAEITMSVFEPASMFVKCDPRHGKYMACCMMYRGDVVPKDVNASVATIKTKRTIQFVDWCPTGFKVGINYQPPTVVPGGDLAKVMRACCMISNSTAIAEVFSRCDHKFDLMYSKRAFVHHYVGEGMEEGEFSEAREDLAALEKDYEEVGIETAEGEGEEEGYGDEF
;
A
#
# COMPACT_ATOMS: atom_id res chain seq x y z
N MET A 1 -4.08 -10.62 15.32
CA MET A 1 -5.11 -9.60 15.07
C MET A 1 -5.27 -8.80 16.34
N VAL A 2 -5.23 -7.48 16.24
CA VAL A 2 -5.25 -6.57 17.38
C VAL A 2 -6.25 -5.47 17.07
N ASP A 3 -7.15 -5.21 18.00
CA ASP A 3 -8.04 -4.05 17.96
C ASP A 3 -8.25 -3.53 19.38
N LEU A 4 -8.53 -2.23 19.52
CA LEU A 4 -8.80 -1.59 20.80
C LEU A 4 -10.25 -1.79 21.24
N GLU A 5 -11.15 -2.12 20.31
CA GLU A 5 -12.50 -2.59 20.62
C GLU A 5 -12.71 -4.08 20.28
N PRO A 6 -13.66 -4.76 20.94
CA PRO A 6 -13.87 -6.19 20.73
C PRO A 6 -14.69 -6.54 19.48
N THR A 7 -15.49 -5.61 18.94
CA THR A 7 -16.53 -5.88 17.94
C THR A 7 -16.02 -6.68 16.73
N VAL A 8 -14.99 -6.17 16.06
CA VAL A 8 -14.45 -6.79 14.83
C VAL A 8 -13.71 -8.09 15.15
N VAL A 9 -13.00 -8.16 16.29
CA VAL A 9 -12.31 -9.36 16.74
C VAL A 9 -13.30 -10.47 17.10
N ASP A 10 -14.43 -10.12 17.69
CA ASP A 10 -15.48 -11.07 18.08
C ASP A 10 -16.22 -11.66 16.87
N GLU A 11 -16.37 -10.91 15.78
CA GLU A 11 -16.85 -11.47 14.49
C GLU A 11 -15.91 -12.57 13.99
N VAL A 12 -14.59 -12.43 14.15
CA VAL A 12 -13.63 -13.49 13.78
C VAL A 12 -13.71 -14.67 14.75
N ARG A 13 -13.89 -14.42 16.04
CA ARG A 13 -14.06 -15.47 17.07
C ARG A 13 -15.35 -16.28 16.89
N THR A 14 -16.39 -15.71 16.28
CA THR A 14 -17.69 -16.37 16.09
C THR A 14 -17.94 -16.80 14.65
N GLY A 15 -17.19 -16.26 13.70
CA GLY A 15 -17.36 -16.49 12.27
C GLY A 15 -16.88 -17.86 11.77
N THR A 16 -16.92 -18.02 10.44
CA THR A 16 -16.62 -19.29 9.75
C THR A 16 -15.22 -19.83 10.07
N TYR A 17 -14.24 -18.96 10.26
CA TYR A 17 -12.83 -19.32 10.51
C TYR A 17 -12.43 -19.26 11.99
N ARG A 18 -13.39 -19.32 12.92
CA ARG A 18 -13.14 -19.23 14.37
C ARG A 18 -12.14 -20.24 14.95
N GLN A 19 -11.97 -21.40 14.30
CA GLN A 19 -11.04 -22.45 14.73
C GLN A 19 -9.66 -22.35 14.07
N LEU A 20 -9.47 -21.43 13.11
CA LEU A 20 -8.23 -21.30 12.36
C LEU A 20 -7.14 -20.56 13.15
N PHE A 21 -7.53 -19.53 13.90
CA PHE A 21 -6.61 -18.67 14.63
C PHE A 21 -6.48 -19.10 16.09
N HIS A 22 -5.28 -19.06 16.64
CA HIS A 22 -5.07 -19.32 18.05
C HIS A 22 -5.75 -18.21 18.87
N PRO A 23 -6.55 -18.52 19.91
CA PRO A 23 -7.30 -17.50 20.65
C PRO A 23 -6.41 -16.40 21.25
N GLU A 24 -5.19 -16.73 21.66
CA GLU A 24 -4.23 -15.75 22.19
C GLU A 24 -3.66 -14.78 21.15
N GLN A 25 -3.85 -15.05 19.85
CA GLN A 25 -3.48 -14.15 18.76
C GLN A 25 -4.60 -13.15 18.42
N LEU A 26 -5.78 -13.29 19.03
CA LEU A 26 -6.94 -12.43 18.86
C LEU A 26 -7.05 -11.51 20.08
N ILE A 27 -6.34 -10.38 20.01
CA ILE A 27 -6.22 -9.43 21.13
C ILE A 27 -7.23 -8.31 20.92
N SER A 28 -8.05 -8.05 21.92
CA SER A 28 -9.08 -7.01 21.91
C SER A 28 -8.97 -6.16 23.17
N GLY A 29 -8.98 -4.84 23.03
CA GLY A 29 -9.16 -3.91 24.13
C GLY A 29 -10.62 -3.80 24.58
N LYS A 30 -10.89 -2.82 25.45
CA LYS A 30 -12.24 -2.52 25.95
C LYS A 30 -12.80 -1.20 25.42
N GLU A 31 -11.92 -0.26 25.08
CA GLU A 31 -12.25 1.08 24.65
C GLU A 31 -11.56 1.35 23.32
N ASP A 32 -12.29 1.92 22.37
CA ASP A 32 -11.73 2.28 21.08
C ASP A 32 -10.89 3.56 21.16
N ALA A 33 -10.14 3.81 20.08
CA ALA A 33 -9.43 5.08 19.91
C ALA A 33 -10.34 6.22 19.41
N ALA A 34 -11.63 5.97 19.15
CA ALA A 34 -12.62 6.98 18.74
C ALA A 34 -12.13 7.92 17.61
N ASN A 35 -11.48 7.35 16.58
CA ASN A 35 -10.86 8.09 15.47
C ASN A 35 -9.81 9.13 15.89
N ASN A 36 -9.17 8.96 17.03
CA ASN A 36 -8.12 9.84 17.53
C ASN A 36 -6.78 9.11 17.57
N PHE A 37 -5.81 9.56 16.78
CA PHE A 37 -4.43 9.04 16.77
C PHE A 37 -3.82 9.04 18.18
N ALA A 38 -3.98 10.14 18.94
CA ALA A 38 -3.37 10.29 20.24
C ALA A 38 -3.90 9.26 21.26
N ARG A 39 -5.19 8.89 21.18
CA ARG A 39 -5.74 7.78 21.98
C ARG A 39 -5.07 6.45 21.66
N GLY A 40 -4.94 6.16 20.37
CA GLY A 40 -4.31 4.95 19.88
C GLY A 40 -2.82 4.88 20.18
N HIS A 41 -2.13 6.01 20.27
CA HIS A 41 -0.68 6.06 20.44
C HIS A 41 -0.23 6.31 21.89
N TYR A 42 -0.85 7.25 22.59
CA TYR A 42 -0.37 7.77 23.87
C TYR A 42 -1.12 7.24 25.09
N THR A 43 -2.42 6.96 24.99
CA THR A 43 -3.25 6.54 26.13
C THR A 43 -3.64 5.07 26.03
N VAL A 44 -4.74 4.76 25.36
CA VAL A 44 -5.33 3.41 25.31
C VAL A 44 -4.36 2.41 24.68
N GLY A 45 -3.63 2.80 23.62
CA GLY A 45 -2.68 1.90 22.97
C GLY A 45 -1.52 1.46 23.84
N LYS A 46 -1.05 2.32 24.76
CA LYS A 46 0.03 1.96 25.69
C LYS A 46 -0.38 0.87 26.68
N GLU A 47 -1.67 0.76 26.99
CA GLU A 47 -2.17 -0.28 27.89
C GLU A 47 -2.08 -1.69 27.27
N ILE A 48 -2.19 -1.78 25.94
CA ILE A 48 -2.25 -3.06 25.22
C ILE A 48 -0.94 -3.44 24.51
N VAL A 49 -0.07 -2.47 24.22
CA VAL A 49 1.12 -2.67 23.38
C VAL A 49 2.05 -3.77 23.91
N ASP A 50 2.30 -3.80 25.22
CA ASP A 50 3.19 -4.80 25.82
C ASP A 50 2.64 -6.22 25.69
N LEU A 51 1.32 -6.38 25.83
CA LEU A 51 0.64 -7.66 25.61
C LEU A 51 0.78 -8.10 24.15
N VAL A 52 0.60 -7.18 23.20
CA VAL A 52 0.74 -7.48 21.77
C VAL A 52 2.17 -7.89 21.45
N LEU A 53 3.17 -7.16 21.96
CA LEU A 53 4.59 -7.45 21.74
C LEU A 53 4.99 -8.81 22.32
N ASP A 54 4.50 -9.20 23.51
CA ASP A 54 4.73 -10.53 24.07
C ASP A 54 4.18 -11.64 23.16
N ARG A 55 2.99 -11.44 22.57
CA ARG A 55 2.41 -12.41 21.63
C ARG A 55 3.18 -12.47 20.32
N ILE A 56 3.65 -11.33 19.80
CA ILE A 56 4.51 -11.29 18.60
C ILE A 56 5.83 -12.01 18.89
N ARG A 57 6.44 -11.77 20.06
CA ARG A 57 7.68 -12.41 20.48
C ARG A 57 7.56 -13.93 20.52
N LYS A 58 6.49 -14.47 21.11
CA LYS A 58 6.22 -15.91 21.11
C LYS A 58 6.13 -16.51 19.70
N LEU A 59 5.59 -15.77 18.72
CA LEU A 59 5.55 -16.22 17.33
C LEU A 59 6.92 -16.13 16.65
N ALA A 60 7.67 -15.07 16.93
CA ALA A 60 9.03 -14.91 16.44
C ALA A 60 9.96 -16.02 16.97
N ASP A 61 9.85 -16.39 18.25
CA ASP A 61 10.65 -17.45 18.88
C ASP A 61 10.36 -18.84 18.28
N ASN A 62 9.14 -19.05 17.78
CA ASN A 62 8.76 -20.28 17.08
C ASN A 62 9.28 -20.33 15.64
N CYS A 63 9.87 -19.24 15.11
CA CYS A 63 10.41 -19.18 13.76
C CYS A 63 11.91 -19.47 13.78
N THR A 64 12.38 -20.38 12.92
CA THR A 64 13.81 -20.64 12.72
C THR A 64 14.52 -19.55 11.91
N GLY A 65 13.76 -18.80 11.09
CA GLY A 65 14.27 -17.76 10.21
C GLY A 65 13.21 -16.71 9.89
N LEU A 66 12.86 -15.87 10.87
CA LEU A 66 11.92 -14.77 10.66
C LEU A 66 12.48 -13.79 9.60
N GLN A 67 11.78 -13.61 8.49
CA GLN A 67 12.15 -12.65 7.44
C GLN A 67 11.76 -11.21 7.81
N GLY A 68 10.53 -11.02 8.29
CA GLY A 68 9.97 -9.69 8.50
C GLY A 68 8.55 -9.71 9.01
N PHE A 69 7.94 -8.52 9.07
CA PHE A 69 6.57 -8.29 9.48
C PHE A 69 5.76 -7.69 8.33
N MET A 70 4.54 -8.17 8.14
CA MET A 70 3.55 -7.55 7.26
C MET A 70 2.49 -6.92 8.16
N VAL A 71 2.41 -5.59 8.12
CA VAL A 71 1.48 -4.80 8.94
C VAL A 71 0.32 -4.34 8.07
N PHE A 72 -0.90 -4.59 8.51
CA PHE A 72 -2.11 -4.18 7.81
C PHE A 72 -2.84 -3.17 8.70
N ASN A 73 -2.93 -1.92 8.26
CA ASN A 73 -3.51 -0.85 9.05
C ASN A 73 -4.15 0.23 8.17
N THR A 74 -4.89 1.12 8.80
CA THR A 74 -5.55 2.25 8.15
C THR A 74 -4.98 3.56 8.69
N CYS A 75 -4.63 4.50 7.83
CA CYS A 75 -4.11 5.80 8.27
C CYS A 75 -5.19 6.74 8.81
N GLY A 76 -6.46 6.55 8.41
CA GLY A 76 -7.56 7.41 8.83
C GLY A 76 -8.14 7.13 10.22
N GLY A 77 -8.14 5.87 10.68
CA GLY A 77 -8.72 5.47 11.96
C GLY A 77 -7.77 5.64 13.14
N GLY A 78 -8.27 5.81 14.37
CA GLY A 78 -7.44 6.05 15.56
C GLY A 78 -6.59 4.84 15.97
N THR A 79 -7.14 3.63 15.92
CA THR A 79 -6.40 2.39 16.24
C THR A 79 -5.38 2.07 15.14
N GLY A 80 -5.80 2.08 13.88
CA GLY A 80 -4.93 1.74 12.75
C GLY A 80 -3.76 2.69 12.56
N SER A 81 -3.97 3.99 12.81
CA SER A 81 -2.90 4.99 12.80
C SER A 81 -2.10 4.95 14.11
N GLY A 82 -2.71 5.34 15.23
CA GLY A 82 -2.01 5.51 16.51
C GLY A 82 -1.36 4.24 17.04
N LEU A 83 -2.14 3.17 17.28
CA LEU A 83 -1.61 1.91 17.80
C LEU A 83 -0.72 1.22 16.75
N GLY A 84 -1.07 1.34 15.46
CA GLY A 84 -0.24 0.83 14.37
C GLY A 84 1.16 1.43 14.36
N CYS A 85 1.26 2.77 14.46
CA CYS A 85 2.53 3.50 14.55
C CYS A 85 3.31 3.14 15.81
N LEU A 86 2.64 3.10 16.98
CA LEU A 86 3.26 2.68 18.23
C LEU A 86 3.86 1.26 18.13
N LEU A 87 3.15 0.33 17.46
CA LEU A 87 3.67 -1.02 17.24
C LEU A 87 4.87 -1.03 16.29
N LEU A 88 4.85 -0.22 15.23
CA LEU A 88 5.98 -0.12 14.29
C LEU A 88 7.25 0.42 14.94
N GLU A 89 7.12 1.43 15.80
CA GLU A 89 8.22 1.96 16.63
C GLU A 89 8.84 0.85 17.49
N ARG A 90 8.00 0.13 18.23
CA ARG A 90 8.46 -0.95 19.12
C ARG A 90 9.06 -2.13 18.36
N LEU A 91 8.48 -2.50 17.22
CA LEU A 91 9.06 -3.52 16.34
C LEU A 91 10.39 -3.09 15.74
N SER A 92 10.58 -1.80 15.46
CA SER A 92 11.87 -1.28 14.97
C SER A 92 12.95 -1.34 16.06
N VAL A 93 12.58 -1.13 17.33
CA VAL A 93 13.50 -1.31 18.47
C VAL A 93 13.85 -2.78 18.70
N ASP A 94 12.85 -3.66 18.81
CA ASP A 94 13.07 -5.08 19.15
C ASP A 94 13.63 -5.89 17.96
N TYR A 95 13.26 -5.53 16.73
CA TYR A 95 13.56 -6.28 15.50
C TYR A 95 14.11 -5.41 14.36
N GLY A 96 14.98 -4.44 14.67
CA GLY A 96 15.44 -3.43 13.69
C GLY A 96 16.08 -3.95 12.39
N LYS A 97 16.62 -5.18 12.37
CA LYS A 97 17.18 -5.81 11.15
C LYS A 97 16.15 -6.53 10.27
N LYS A 98 14.88 -6.60 10.70
CA LYS A 98 13.81 -7.33 10.00
C LYS A 98 13.01 -6.37 9.14
N SER A 99 12.71 -6.78 7.92
CA SER A 99 11.93 -5.97 6.98
C SER A 99 10.49 -5.81 7.47
N LYS A 100 9.94 -4.62 7.33
CA LYS A 100 8.58 -4.23 7.74
C LYS A 100 7.86 -3.69 6.51
N ILE A 101 6.90 -4.47 6.01
CA ILE A 101 6.05 -4.07 4.87
C ILE A 101 4.68 -3.70 5.40
N SER A 102 4.25 -2.47 5.13
CA SER A 102 2.95 -1.97 5.55
C SER A 102 1.99 -1.92 4.36
N PHE A 103 0.81 -2.48 4.54
CA PHE A 103 -0.33 -2.39 3.64
C PHE A 103 -1.31 -1.40 4.25
N THR A 104 -1.29 -0.16 3.75
CA THR A 104 -2.01 0.95 4.36
C THR A 104 -3.20 1.38 3.52
N VAL A 105 -4.36 1.47 4.16
CA VAL A 105 -5.55 2.10 3.55
C VAL A 105 -5.59 3.57 3.97
N TRP A 106 -5.59 4.44 2.98
CA TRP A 106 -5.52 5.89 3.15
C TRP A 106 -6.89 6.54 3.20
N ALA A 107 -6.92 7.73 3.80
CA ALA A 107 -8.13 8.54 3.88
C ALA A 107 -8.56 9.05 2.50
N CYS A 108 -9.86 9.01 2.24
CA CYS A 108 -10.45 9.46 0.98
C CYS A 108 -11.48 10.58 1.26
N PRO A 109 -11.53 11.67 0.48
CA PRO A 109 -12.54 12.72 0.65
C PRO A 109 -14.00 12.28 0.55
N GLN A 110 -14.32 11.33 -0.32
CA GLN A 110 -15.71 10.99 -0.67
C GLN A 110 -16.31 9.89 0.20
N ILE A 111 -15.47 9.01 0.76
CA ILE A 111 -15.87 7.84 1.57
C ILE A 111 -15.34 7.97 3.00
N SER A 112 -14.90 9.17 3.40
CA SER A 112 -14.43 9.46 4.76
C SER A 112 -15.55 9.24 5.77
N THR A 113 -15.25 8.47 6.82
CA THR A 113 -16.19 8.25 7.93
C THR A 113 -15.91 9.17 9.11
N ALA A 114 -14.70 9.75 9.19
CA ALA A 114 -14.30 10.67 10.24
C ALA A 114 -13.69 11.97 9.70
N VAL A 115 -14.15 13.10 10.24
CA VAL A 115 -13.70 14.44 9.84
C VAL A 115 -12.20 14.65 10.09
N VAL A 116 -11.65 14.01 11.11
CA VAL A 116 -10.25 14.14 11.54
C VAL A 116 -9.29 13.16 10.84
N GLU A 117 -9.74 12.42 9.82
CA GLU A 117 -8.91 11.44 9.12
C GLU A 117 -7.63 12.04 8.53
N ALA A 118 -7.64 13.31 8.08
CA ALA A 118 -6.43 13.93 7.54
C ALA A 118 -5.36 14.16 8.62
N TYR A 119 -5.74 14.51 9.85
CA TYR A 119 -4.79 14.60 10.97
C TYR A 119 -4.17 13.25 11.28
N ASN A 120 -5.00 12.21 11.42
CA ASN A 120 -4.51 10.86 11.69
C ASN A 120 -3.59 10.36 10.57
N THR A 121 -3.90 10.71 9.31
CA THR A 121 -3.09 10.30 8.16
C THR A 121 -1.73 10.97 8.17
N VAL A 122 -1.64 12.29 8.36
CA VAL A 122 -0.35 13.00 8.41
C VAL A 122 0.53 12.48 9.55
N LEU A 123 -0.04 12.31 10.74
CA LEU A 123 0.68 11.75 11.90
C LEU A 123 1.12 10.30 11.66
N CYS A 124 0.27 9.49 11.01
CA CYS A 124 0.60 8.12 10.65
C CYS A 124 1.76 8.06 9.65
N VAL A 125 1.73 8.91 8.62
CA VAL A 125 2.76 8.96 7.57
C VAL A 125 4.10 9.34 8.13
N HIS A 126 4.16 10.32 9.03
CA HIS A 126 5.38 10.71 9.73
C HIS A 126 6.05 9.51 10.42
N SER A 127 5.29 8.69 11.16
CA SER A 127 5.85 7.49 11.80
C SER A 127 6.13 6.33 10.81
N LEU A 128 5.32 6.18 9.74
CA LEU A 128 5.58 5.21 8.67
C LEU A 128 6.91 5.50 7.95
N LEU A 129 7.25 6.77 7.77
CA LEU A 129 8.45 7.23 7.09
C LEU A 129 9.74 6.74 7.77
N GLU A 130 9.73 6.60 9.10
CA GLU A 130 10.89 6.16 9.86
C GLU A 130 10.93 4.65 10.10
N HIS A 131 9.76 4.02 10.23
CA HIS A 131 9.66 2.65 10.77
C HIS A 131 9.17 1.60 9.78
N THR A 132 8.95 1.96 8.51
CA THR A 132 8.61 1.00 7.46
C THR A 132 9.67 0.94 6.38
N ASP A 133 9.87 -0.25 5.83
CA ASP A 133 10.81 -0.48 4.74
C ASP A 133 10.14 -0.31 3.38
N VAL A 134 8.86 -0.72 3.27
CA VAL A 134 8.01 -0.54 2.09
C VAL A 134 6.57 -0.31 2.56
N THR A 135 5.93 0.75 2.08
CA THR A 135 4.51 1.02 2.34
C THR A 135 3.72 0.96 1.05
N ILE A 136 2.82 -0.01 0.94
CA ILE A 136 1.91 -0.15 -0.21
C ILE A 136 0.61 0.56 0.12
N MET A 137 0.27 1.54 -0.71
CA MET A 137 -0.87 2.40 -0.50
C MET A 137 -2.11 1.88 -1.23
N TYR A 138 -3.26 2.02 -0.56
CA TYR A 138 -4.58 1.74 -1.10
C TYR A 138 -5.53 2.90 -0.77
N ASP A 139 -6.35 3.29 -1.73
CA ASP A 139 -7.38 4.31 -1.60
C ASP A 139 -8.76 3.64 -1.73
N ASN A 140 -9.62 3.87 -0.73
CA ASN A 140 -10.98 3.36 -0.73
C ASN A 140 -11.81 3.87 -1.91
N GLU A 141 -11.60 5.11 -2.38
CA GLU A 141 -12.32 5.62 -3.55
C GLU A 141 -11.88 4.95 -4.84
N ALA A 142 -10.57 4.74 -5.02
CA ALA A 142 -10.08 4.01 -6.20
C ALA A 142 -10.62 2.57 -6.23
N LEU A 143 -10.61 1.87 -5.09
CA LEU A 143 -11.19 0.53 -4.96
C LEU A 143 -12.70 0.53 -5.25
N TYR A 144 -13.42 1.54 -4.76
CA TYR A 144 -14.86 1.69 -4.99
C TYR A 144 -15.18 1.91 -6.47
N ASP A 145 -14.45 2.81 -7.13
CA ASP A 145 -14.59 3.09 -8.55
C ASP A 145 -14.30 1.86 -9.42
N ILE A 146 -13.27 1.09 -9.08
CA ILE A 146 -12.95 -0.16 -9.78
C ILE A 146 -14.05 -1.20 -9.58
N CYS A 147 -14.55 -1.39 -8.36
CA CYS A 147 -15.68 -2.30 -8.13
C CYS A 147 -16.91 -1.91 -8.95
N ARG A 148 -17.22 -0.61 -9.01
CA ARG A 148 -18.41 -0.13 -9.71
C ARG A 148 -18.29 -0.26 -11.23
N ARG A 149 -17.12 0.03 -11.79
CA ARG A 149 -16.88 0.01 -13.24
C ARG A 149 -16.57 -1.37 -13.78
N SER A 150 -15.71 -2.14 -13.09
CA SER A 150 -15.18 -3.40 -13.61
C SER A 150 -15.97 -4.62 -13.14
N LEU A 151 -16.57 -4.57 -11.96
CA LEU A 151 -17.39 -5.65 -11.40
C LEU A 151 -18.90 -5.40 -11.54
N ASP A 152 -19.30 -4.25 -12.10
CA ASP A 152 -20.70 -3.81 -12.25
C ASP A 152 -21.49 -3.77 -10.94
N ILE A 153 -20.82 -3.52 -9.80
CA ILE A 153 -21.46 -3.43 -8.50
C ILE A 153 -21.91 -1.98 -8.26
N GLU A 154 -23.22 -1.72 -8.24
CA GLU A 154 -23.74 -0.35 -8.09
C GLU A 154 -23.33 0.30 -6.75
N ARG A 155 -23.35 -0.47 -5.66
CA ARG A 155 -22.98 -0.03 -4.30
C ARG A 155 -22.03 -1.03 -3.64
N PRO A 156 -20.72 -0.93 -3.91
CA PRO A 156 -19.71 -1.76 -3.26
C PRO A 156 -19.73 -1.64 -1.74
N THR A 157 -19.65 -2.79 -1.06
CA THR A 157 -19.51 -2.88 0.40
C THR A 157 -18.05 -3.13 0.79
N TYR A 158 -17.69 -2.97 2.07
CA TYR A 158 -16.35 -3.33 2.55
C TYR A 158 -15.99 -4.79 2.28
N THR A 159 -16.96 -5.71 2.22
CA THR A 159 -16.71 -7.10 1.82
C THR A 159 -16.20 -7.19 0.38
N ASN A 160 -16.75 -6.41 -0.54
CA ASN A 160 -16.31 -6.38 -1.93
C ASN A 160 -14.89 -5.78 -2.05
N LEU A 161 -14.66 -4.64 -1.39
CA LEU A 161 -13.35 -3.97 -1.36
C LEU A 161 -12.27 -4.88 -0.77
N ASN A 162 -12.56 -5.50 0.38
CA ASN A 162 -11.61 -6.39 1.07
C ASN A 162 -11.31 -7.67 0.28
N ARG A 163 -12.27 -8.18 -0.49
CA ARG A 163 -12.03 -9.32 -1.40
C ARG A 163 -11.06 -8.95 -2.52
N MET A 164 -11.16 -7.74 -3.07
CA MET A 164 -10.19 -7.25 -4.05
C MET A 164 -8.81 -7.06 -3.44
N LEU A 165 -8.72 -6.40 -2.28
CA LEU A 165 -7.47 -6.24 -1.54
C LEU A 165 -6.81 -7.59 -1.23
N ALA A 166 -7.60 -8.58 -0.81
CA ALA A 166 -7.11 -9.93 -0.55
C ALA A 166 -6.50 -10.60 -1.80
N GLN A 167 -7.01 -10.33 -3.00
CA GLN A 167 -6.43 -10.88 -4.24
C GLN A 167 -5.07 -10.26 -4.58
N ILE A 168 -4.93 -8.95 -4.37
CA ILE A 168 -3.67 -8.24 -4.55
C ILE A 168 -2.65 -8.77 -3.54
N ILE A 169 -2.98 -8.74 -2.24
CA ILE A 169 -2.11 -9.21 -1.16
C ILE A 169 -1.74 -10.70 -1.37
N SER A 170 -2.68 -11.53 -1.81
CA SER A 170 -2.42 -12.93 -2.17
C SER A 170 -1.41 -13.06 -3.31
N SER A 171 -1.46 -12.17 -4.30
CA SER A 171 -0.54 -12.15 -5.44
C SER A 171 0.85 -11.66 -5.07
N LEU A 172 0.93 -10.64 -4.22
CA LEU A 172 2.20 -10.10 -3.71
C LEU A 172 2.92 -11.07 -2.78
N THR A 173 2.17 -11.76 -1.92
CA THR A 173 2.72 -12.78 -1.01
C THR A 173 2.85 -14.16 -1.66
N ALA A 174 2.51 -14.31 -2.94
CA ALA A 174 2.54 -15.61 -3.61
C ALA A 174 3.95 -16.19 -3.71
N SER A 175 4.96 -15.34 -3.96
CA SER A 175 6.37 -15.75 -4.03
C SER A 175 6.92 -16.25 -2.70
N LEU A 176 6.34 -15.80 -1.58
CA LEU A 176 6.74 -16.23 -0.23
C LEU A 176 6.10 -17.57 0.16
N ARG A 177 4.97 -17.93 -0.45
CA ARG A 177 4.15 -19.09 -0.07
C ARG A 177 4.29 -20.27 -1.02
N PHE A 178 4.72 -20.02 -2.25
CA PHE A 178 4.82 -21.03 -3.29
C PHE A 178 6.14 -20.88 -4.03
N ASP A 179 6.65 -22.01 -4.49
CA ASP A 179 7.77 -22.00 -5.42
C ASP A 179 7.32 -21.48 -6.80
N GLY A 180 8.22 -20.78 -7.47
CA GLY A 180 7.96 -20.02 -8.68
C GLY A 180 9.23 -19.93 -9.52
N ALA A 181 9.08 -19.62 -10.80
CA ALA A 181 10.23 -19.53 -11.71
C ALA A 181 11.14 -18.33 -11.36
N LEU A 182 10.54 -17.29 -10.77
CA LEU A 182 11.22 -16.08 -10.34
C LEU A 182 10.52 -15.58 -9.07
N ASN A 183 11.04 -16.01 -7.92
CA ASN A 183 10.53 -15.60 -6.62
C ASN A 183 11.14 -14.25 -6.23
N VAL A 184 10.37 -13.48 -5.46
CA VAL A 184 10.80 -12.20 -4.89
C VAL A 184 10.56 -12.28 -3.39
N ASP A 185 11.64 -12.19 -2.62
CA ASP A 185 11.60 -12.16 -1.15
C ASP A 185 11.23 -10.76 -0.61
N LEU A 186 10.87 -10.65 0.67
CA LEU A 186 10.54 -9.37 1.30
C LEU A 186 11.68 -8.34 1.20
N THR A 187 12.92 -8.79 1.43
CA THR A 187 14.11 -7.93 1.32
C THR A 187 14.41 -7.55 -0.14
N GLU A 188 14.08 -8.43 -1.08
CA GLU A 188 14.21 -8.12 -2.50
C GLU A 188 13.17 -7.09 -2.96
N LEU A 189 11.95 -7.11 -2.40
CA LEU A 189 10.96 -6.06 -2.68
C LEU A 189 11.51 -4.69 -2.28
N GLN A 190 12.09 -4.57 -1.09
CA GLN A 190 12.75 -3.32 -0.65
C GLN A 190 13.87 -2.92 -1.60
N THR A 191 14.79 -3.83 -1.89
CA THR A 191 15.99 -3.54 -2.71
C THR A 191 15.63 -3.12 -4.13
N HIS A 192 14.59 -3.73 -4.73
CA HIS A 192 14.20 -3.44 -6.10
C HIS A 192 13.26 -2.25 -6.24
N LEU A 193 12.46 -1.92 -5.21
CA LEU A 193 11.43 -0.88 -5.30
C LEU A 193 11.79 0.43 -4.62
N VAL A 194 12.72 0.42 -3.64
CA VAL A 194 13.05 1.59 -2.81
C VAL A 194 14.45 2.10 -3.19
N PRO A 195 14.57 3.08 -4.11
CA PRO A 195 15.86 3.66 -4.47
C PRO A 195 16.43 4.54 -3.36
N TYR A 196 15.56 5.27 -2.65
CA TYR A 196 15.92 6.15 -1.55
C TYR A 196 15.11 5.78 -0.31
N PRO A 197 15.71 5.74 0.90
CA PRO A 197 15.02 5.29 2.11
C PRO A 197 13.72 6.02 2.43
N ARG A 198 13.59 7.33 2.14
CA ARG A 198 12.35 8.11 2.37
C ARG A 198 11.27 7.85 1.31
N ILE A 199 11.65 7.41 0.11
CA ILE A 199 10.78 7.22 -1.04
C ILE A 199 10.37 5.75 -1.15
N HIS A 200 9.64 5.28 -0.14
CA HIS A 200 9.21 3.87 -0.03
C HIS A 200 7.69 3.68 -0.10
N PHE A 201 6.96 4.66 -0.64
CA PHE A 201 5.51 4.58 -0.82
C PHE A 201 5.17 4.09 -2.23
N MET A 202 4.47 2.97 -2.30
CA MET A 202 4.26 2.24 -3.54
C MET A 202 2.81 2.36 -4.01
N LEU A 203 2.66 2.57 -5.32
CA LEU A 203 1.40 2.36 -6.02
C LEU A 203 1.21 0.88 -6.34
N SER A 204 -0.04 0.43 -6.34
CA SER A 204 -0.39 -0.93 -6.73
C SER A 204 -1.49 -0.94 -7.78
N SER A 205 -1.48 -1.97 -8.62
CA SER A 205 -2.46 -2.21 -9.68
C SER A 205 -2.60 -3.71 -9.93
N TYR A 206 -3.77 -4.14 -10.39
CA TYR A 206 -4.06 -5.54 -10.64
C TYR A 206 -4.90 -5.70 -11.89
N ALA A 207 -4.52 -6.66 -12.73
CA ALA A 207 -5.29 -7.04 -13.89
C ALA A 207 -5.25 -8.57 -14.10
N PRO A 208 -6.33 -9.17 -14.59
CA PRO A 208 -7.58 -8.52 -14.93
C PRO A 208 -8.56 -8.47 -13.76
N ILE A 209 -9.45 -7.47 -13.76
CA ILE A 209 -10.56 -7.34 -12.81
C ILE A 209 -11.84 -7.48 -13.62
N ILE A 210 -12.40 -8.70 -13.63
CA ILE A 210 -13.58 -9.04 -14.46
C ILE A 210 -14.66 -9.60 -13.54
N SER A 211 -15.90 -9.14 -13.74
CA SER A 211 -17.08 -9.72 -13.09
C SER A 211 -17.26 -11.20 -13.46
N ALA A 212 -17.72 -12.01 -12.51
CA ALA A 212 -18.04 -13.41 -12.74
C ALA A 212 -19.00 -13.64 -13.92
N GLU A 213 -19.87 -12.67 -14.23
CA GLU A 213 -20.83 -12.75 -15.35
C GLU A 213 -20.17 -12.54 -16.72
N LYS A 214 -19.11 -11.72 -16.79
CA LYS A 214 -18.41 -11.36 -18.05
C LYS A 214 -17.29 -12.32 -18.43
N ALA A 215 -16.93 -13.24 -17.53
CA ALA A 215 -15.78 -14.15 -17.64
C ALA A 215 -15.73 -14.99 -18.92
N TYR A 216 -16.88 -15.35 -19.51
CA TYR A 216 -16.94 -16.26 -20.65
C TYR A 216 -16.61 -15.61 -21.99
N HIS A 217 -16.58 -14.28 -22.05
CA HIS A 217 -16.47 -13.54 -23.31
C HIS A 217 -15.05 -13.09 -23.64
N GLU A 218 -14.13 -13.06 -22.66
CA GLU A 218 -12.81 -12.47 -22.82
C GLU A 218 -11.71 -13.36 -22.22
N GLN A 219 -10.81 -13.86 -23.09
CA GLN A 219 -9.53 -14.43 -22.65
C GLN A 219 -8.44 -13.40 -22.88
N LEU A 220 -7.94 -12.81 -21.80
CA LEU A 220 -6.89 -11.80 -21.89
C LEU A 220 -5.52 -12.47 -22.02
N SER A 221 -4.77 -12.05 -23.02
CA SER A 221 -3.38 -12.41 -23.25
C SER A 221 -2.45 -11.80 -22.20
N VAL A 222 -1.21 -12.30 -22.10
CA VAL A 222 -0.18 -11.72 -21.21
C VAL A 222 0.05 -10.25 -21.57
N ALA A 223 0.06 -9.91 -22.86
CA ALA A 223 0.25 -8.54 -23.31
C ALA A 223 -0.89 -7.60 -22.88
N GLU A 224 -2.14 -8.05 -22.96
CA GLU A 224 -3.29 -7.24 -22.56
C GLU A 224 -3.30 -6.98 -21.05
N ILE A 225 -3.11 -8.02 -20.21
CA ILE A 225 -3.06 -7.81 -18.75
C ILE A 225 -1.86 -6.94 -18.33
N THR A 226 -0.73 -7.05 -19.04
CA THR A 226 0.45 -6.20 -18.83
C THR A 226 0.14 -4.75 -19.14
N MET A 227 -0.60 -4.48 -20.22
CA MET A 227 -1.03 -3.12 -20.55
C MET A 227 -2.03 -2.57 -19.56
N SER A 228 -3.00 -3.39 -19.14
CA SER A 228 -4.06 -2.97 -18.23
C SER A 228 -3.56 -2.52 -16.86
N VAL A 229 -2.47 -3.11 -16.34
CA VAL A 229 -1.93 -2.68 -15.03
C VAL A 229 -1.33 -1.27 -15.05
N PHE A 230 -0.93 -0.75 -16.22
CA PHE A 230 -0.43 0.62 -16.39
C PHE A 230 -1.53 1.64 -16.69
N GLU A 231 -2.78 1.22 -16.84
CA GLU A 231 -3.88 2.17 -16.99
C GLU A 231 -4.18 2.87 -15.67
N PRO A 232 -4.32 4.21 -15.65
CA PRO A 232 -4.66 4.95 -14.44
C PRO A 232 -5.92 4.42 -13.75
N ALA A 233 -6.87 3.92 -14.55
CA ALA A 233 -8.11 3.37 -14.06
C ALA A 233 -7.94 2.03 -13.31
N SER A 234 -6.82 1.33 -13.46
CA SER A 234 -6.54 0.08 -12.74
C SER A 234 -5.76 0.30 -11.44
N MET A 235 -5.31 1.54 -11.18
CA MET A 235 -4.55 1.89 -9.98
C MET A 235 -5.44 1.88 -8.75
N PHE A 236 -4.93 1.32 -7.65
CA PHE A 236 -5.64 1.30 -6.36
C PHE A 236 -5.45 2.56 -5.54
N VAL A 237 -4.81 3.57 -6.10
CA VAL A 237 -4.62 4.89 -5.49
C VAL A 237 -5.04 5.92 -6.53
N LYS A 238 -5.80 6.93 -6.09
CA LYS A 238 -6.30 7.99 -6.98
C LYS A 238 -5.17 8.97 -7.31
N CYS A 239 -4.38 8.67 -8.33
CA CYS A 239 -3.36 9.55 -8.91
C CYS A 239 -3.24 9.25 -10.40
N ASP A 240 -2.83 10.22 -11.22
CA ASP A 240 -2.50 9.94 -12.60
C ASP A 240 -1.00 9.59 -12.73
N PRO A 241 -0.63 8.31 -12.95
CA PRO A 241 0.76 7.92 -13.12
C PRO A 241 1.45 8.61 -14.31
N ARG A 242 0.69 9.22 -15.23
CA ARG A 242 1.23 9.96 -16.38
C ARG A 242 1.78 11.34 -16.02
N HIS A 243 1.39 11.88 -14.86
CA HIS A 243 1.93 13.15 -14.34
C HIS A 243 3.23 12.95 -13.55
N GLY A 244 3.66 11.71 -13.35
CA GLY A 244 4.91 11.38 -12.68
C GLY A 244 5.80 10.48 -13.54
N LYS A 245 6.91 10.09 -12.94
CA LYS A 245 7.87 9.14 -13.51
C LYS A 245 7.96 7.91 -12.62
N TYR A 246 8.17 6.75 -13.24
CA TYR A 246 8.40 5.50 -12.54
C TYR A 246 9.87 5.36 -12.18
N MET A 247 10.15 5.10 -10.90
CA MET A 247 11.50 4.77 -10.44
C MET A 247 11.76 3.28 -10.52
N ALA A 248 10.77 2.48 -10.14
CA ALA A 248 10.84 1.02 -10.15
C ALA A 248 9.45 0.40 -10.29
N CYS A 249 9.37 -0.74 -10.96
CA CYS A 249 8.16 -1.50 -11.19
C CYS A 249 8.44 -2.99 -10.99
N CYS A 250 7.70 -3.64 -10.10
CA CYS A 250 7.67 -5.08 -9.92
C CYS A 250 6.36 -5.65 -10.45
N MET A 251 6.44 -6.58 -11.40
CA MET A 251 5.31 -7.23 -12.03
C MET A 251 5.24 -8.70 -11.61
N MET A 252 4.24 -9.04 -10.80
CA MET A 252 4.02 -10.36 -10.25
C MET A 252 2.91 -11.07 -11.04
N TYR A 253 3.31 -11.93 -11.97
CA TYR A 253 2.41 -12.73 -12.79
C TYR A 253 2.04 -14.03 -12.09
N ARG A 254 0.79 -14.46 -12.30
CA ARG A 254 0.24 -15.71 -11.76
C ARG A 254 -0.51 -16.49 -12.82
N GLY A 255 -0.38 -17.82 -12.80
CA GLY A 255 -1.12 -18.76 -13.63
C GLY A 255 -0.40 -19.17 -14.91
N ASP A 256 -1.18 -19.40 -15.97
CA ASP A 256 -0.67 -19.81 -17.28
C ASP A 256 0.02 -18.64 -17.99
N VAL A 257 1.29 -18.44 -17.68
CA VAL A 257 2.11 -17.32 -18.15
C VAL A 257 3.46 -17.84 -18.66
N VAL A 258 3.76 -17.56 -19.92
CA VAL A 258 5.02 -17.95 -20.56
C VAL A 258 6.04 -16.81 -20.39
N PRO A 259 7.26 -17.07 -19.87
CA PRO A 259 8.27 -16.01 -19.65
C PRO A 259 8.64 -15.21 -20.91
N LYS A 260 8.62 -15.86 -22.07
CA LYS A 260 8.86 -15.20 -23.38
C LYS A 260 7.84 -14.10 -23.66
N ASP A 261 6.57 -14.36 -23.38
CA ASP A 261 5.47 -13.42 -23.64
C ASP A 261 5.52 -12.24 -22.67
N VAL A 262 5.95 -12.49 -21.42
CA VAL A 262 6.19 -11.43 -20.43
C VAL A 262 7.30 -10.50 -20.92
N ASN A 263 8.44 -11.05 -21.35
CA ASN A 263 9.56 -10.23 -21.85
C ASN A 263 9.17 -9.40 -23.07
N ALA A 264 8.39 -9.97 -24.00
CA ALA A 264 7.88 -9.24 -25.16
C ALA A 264 6.89 -8.13 -24.75
N SER A 265 6.03 -8.39 -23.76
CA SER A 265 5.06 -7.41 -23.24
C SER A 265 5.76 -6.26 -22.53
N VAL A 266 6.75 -6.55 -21.68
CA VAL A 266 7.58 -5.54 -21.00
C VAL A 266 8.38 -4.71 -22.00
N ALA A 267 8.97 -5.34 -23.03
CA ALA A 267 9.67 -4.61 -24.09
C ALA A 267 8.72 -3.63 -24.81
N THR A 268 7.47 -4.03 -25.06
CA THR A 268 6.46 -3.15 -25.65
C THR A 268 6.11 -1.99 -24.73
N ILE A 269 5.93 -2.24 -23.43
CA ILE A 269 5.66 -1.21 -22.42
C ILE A 269 6.77 -0.15 -22.40
N LYS A 270 8.04 -0.56 -22.46
CA LYS A 270 9.18 0.37 -22.47
C LYS A 270 9.19 1.33 -23.66
N THR A 271 8.55 0.97 -24.77
CA THR A 271 8.46 1.84 -25.96
C THR A 271 7.30 2.85 -25.91
N LYS A 272 6.38 2.71 -24.94
CA LYS A 272 5.23 3.61 -24.83
C LYS A 272 5.63 4.92 -24.17
N ARG A 273 5.45 6.03 -24.91
CA ARG A 273 5.71 7.40 -24.44
C ARG A 273 4.91 7.80 -23.19
N THR A 274 3.76 7.18 -22.94
CA THR A 274 2.91 7.45 -21.78
C THR A 274 3.44 6.86 -20.48
N ILE A 275 4.49 6.02 -20.54
CA ILE A 275 5.09 5.35 -19.39
C ILE A 275 6.54 5.81 -19.34
N GLN A 276 6.80 6.82 -18.51
CA GLN A 276 8.11 7.42 -18.38
C GLN A 276 8.81 6.86 -17.14
N PHE A 277 10.03 6.38 -17.31
CA PHE A 277 10.91 6.00 -16.21
C PHE A 277 11.90 7.14 -15.94
N VAL A 278 12.48 7.14 -14.74
CA VAL A 278 13.63 8.01 -14.43
C VAL A 278 14.88 7.56 -15.21
N ASP A 279 15.70 8.52 -15.64
CA ASP A 279 16.82 8.28 -16.57
C ASP A 279 17.91 7.39 -15.96
N TRP A 280 18.12 7.50 -14.64
CA TRP A 280 19.07 6.69 -13.90
C TRP A 280 18.61 5.25 -13.64
N CYS A 281 17.36 4.90 -13.99
CA CYS A 281 16.82 3.53 -13.86
C CYS A 281 16.26 2.97 -15.18
N PRO A 282 17.11 2.73 -16.21
CA PRO A 282 16.66 2.25 -17.53
C PRO A 282 16.12 0.80 -17.53
N THR A 283 16.42 0.02 -16.47
CA THR A 283 15.95 -1.36 -16.29
C THR A 283 15.04 -1.52 -15.08
N GLY A 284 14.17 -0.53 -14.81
CA GLY A 284 13.28 -0.51 -13.65
C GLY A 284 12.18 -1.59 -13.61
N PHE A 285 12.27 -2.69 -14.36
CA PHE A 285 11.30 -3.79 -14.31
C PHE A 285 11.88 -5.02 -13.63
N LYS A 286 11.29 -5.40 -12.51
CA LYS A 286 11.43 -6.73 -11.93
C LYS A 286 10.18 -7.55 -12.29
N VAL A 287 10.39 -8.80 -12.67
CA VAL A 287 9.30 -9.73 -12.99
C VAL A 287 9.32 -10.85 -11.97
N GLY A 288 8.15 -11.32 -11.55
CA GLY A 288 7.97 -12.57 -10.81
C GLY A 288 6.92 -13.42 -11.53
N ILE A 289 7.12 -14.73 -11.60
CA ILE A 289 6.17 -15.65 -12.26
C ILE A 289 5.89 -16.83 -11.35
N ASN A 290 4.62 -16.99 -11.00
CA ASN A 290 4.11 -18.14 -10.27
C ASN A 290 3.10 -18.91 -11.13
N TYR A 291 3.34 -20.20 -11.37
CA TYR A 291 2.50 -21.01 -12.25
C TYR A 291 1.13 -21.39 -11.65
N GLN A 292 0.92 -21.15 -10.36
CA GLN A 292 -0.39 -21.39 -9.75
C GLN A 292 -1.38 -20.29 -10.17
N PRO A 293 -2.52 -20.67 -10.77
CA PRO A 293 -3.54 -19.71 -11.18
C PRO A 293 -4.12 -18.97 -9.95
N PRO A 294 -4.60 -17.73 -10.12
CA PRO A 294 -5.32 -17.02 -9.08
C PRO A 294 -6.55 -17.81 -8.61
N THR A 295 -6.74 -17.88 -7.29
CA THR A 295 -7.91 -18.53 -6.68
C THR A 295 -8.93 -17.48 -6.29
N VAL A 296 -10.17 -17.65 -6.73
CA VAL A 296 -11.30 -16.80 -6.33
C VAL A 296 -12.01 -17.36 -5.11
N VAL A 297 -12.56 -16.47 -4.28
CA VAL A 297 -13.36 -16.86 -3.12
C VAL A 297 -14.74 -17.32 -3.61
N PRO A 298 -15.27 -18.46 -3.14
CA PRO A 298 -16.64 -18.87 -3.47
C PRO A 298 -17.67 -17.79 -3.09
N GLY A 299 -18.58 -17.46 -4.02
CA GLY A 299 -19.51 -16.35 -3.83
C GLY A 299 -18.86 -14.96 -3.87
N GLY A 300 -17.63 -14.89 -4.39
CA GLY A 300 -16.92 -13.66 -4.73
C GLY A 300 -17.36 -13.07 -6.06
N ASP A 301 -17.08 -11.79 -6.23
CA ASP A 301 -17.51 -11.00 -7.40
C ASP A 301 -16.57 -11.17 -8.60
N LEU A 302 -15.34 -11.67 -8.34
CA LEU A 302 -14.30 -11.85 -9.35
C LEU A 302 -14.46 -13.16 -10.11
N ALA A 303 -14.31 -13.07 -11.42
CA ALA A 303 -14.22 -14.20 -12.33
C ALA A 303 -12.99 -15.07 -12.06
N LYS A 304 -13.13 -16.39 -12.26
CA LYS A 304 -11.98 -17.28 -12.31
C LYS A 304 -11.21 -17.02 -13.61
N VAL A 305 -9.94 -16.65 -13.47
CA VAL A 305 -9.06 -16.36 -14.61
C VAL A 305 -7.87 -17.31 -14.64
N MET A 306 -7.39 -17.61 -15.85
CA MET A 306 -6.23 -18.50 -16.03
C MET A 306 -4.90 -17.81 -15.74
N ARG A 307 -4.88 -16.48 -15.82
CA ARG A 307 -3.71 -15.66 -15.59
C ARG A 307 -4.08 -14.29 -15.01
N ALA A 308 -3.18 -13.73 -14.21
CA ALA A 308 -3.28 -12.37 -13.69
C ALA A 308 -1.87 -11.77 -13.51
N CYS A 309 -1.82 -10.45 -13.40
CA CYS A 309 -0.64 -9.65 -13.12
C CYS A 309 -0.98 -8.66 -12.02
N CYS A 310 -0.17 -8.67 -10.96
CA CYS A 310 -0.17 -7.65 -9.94
C CYS A 310 1.07 -6.77 -10.14
N MET A 311 0.90 -5.46 -10.22
CA MET A 311 2.01 -4.52 -10.29
C MET A 311 2.15 -3.79 -8.96
N ILE A 312 3.38 -3.70 -8.47
CA ILE A 312 3.79 -2.69 -7.48
C ILE A 312 4.76 -1.76 -8.19
N SER A 313 4.56 -0.46 -8.07
CA SER A 313 5.43 0.51 -8.68
C SER A 313 5.72 1.68 -7.76
N ASN A 314 6.98 2.10 -7.72
CA ASN A 314 7.39 3.35 -7.10
C ASN A 314 7.32 4.45 -8.18
N SER A 315 6.47 5.44 -7.98
CA SER A 315 6.25 6.52 -8.94
C SER A 315 6.09 7.85 -8.22
N THR A 316 6.64 8.90 -8.81
CA THR A 316 6.52 10.27 -8.27
C THR A 316 5.09 10.81 -8.32
N ALA A 317 4.19 10.18 -9.09
CA ALA A 317 2.78 10.56 -9.14
C ALA A 317 2.06 10.43 -7.78
N ILE A 318 2.63 9.66 -6.85
CA ILE A 318 2.08 9.52 -5.50
C ILE A 318 2.14 10.83 -4.69
N ALA A 319 2.99 11.79 -5.09
CA ALA A 319 3.04 13.13 -4.49
C ALA A 319 1.69 13.87 -4.58
N GLU A 320 0.88 13.62 -5.61
CA GLU A 320 -0.47 14.17 -5.71
C GLU A 320 -1.37 13.74 -4.52
N VAL A 321 -1.11 12.57 -3.94
CA VAL A 321 -1.88 12.02 -2.83
C VAL A 321 -1.50 12.73 -1.53
N PHE A 322 -0.20 12.94 -1.29
CA PHE A 322 0.29 13.70 -0.15
C PHE A 322 -0.24 15.12 -0.18
N SER A 323 -0.15 15.79 -1.34
CA SER A 323 -0.58 17.19 -1.49
C SER A 323 -2.07 17.39 -1.16
N ARG A 324 -2.92 16.41 -1.53
CA ARG A 324 -4.35 16.43 -1.16
C ARG A 324 -4.58 16.23 0.34
N CYS A 325 -3.75 15.42 1.00
CA CYS A 325 -3.82 15.22 2.45
C CYS A 325 -3.36 16.48 3.18
N ASP A 326 -2.24 17.06 2.76
CA ASP A 326 -1.67 18.30 3.28
C ASP A 326 -2.63 19.48 3.15
N HIS A 327 -3.26 19.65 1.99
CA HIS A 327 -4.23 20.72 1.79
C HIS A 327 -5.39 20.64 2.81
N LYS A 328 -5.91 19.44 3.07
CA LYS A 328 -6.99 19.24 4.06
C LYS A 328 -6.49 19.45 5.48
N PHE A 329 -5.29 18.96 5.79
CA PHE A 329 -4.65 19.17 7.08
C PHE A 329 -4.53 20.67 7.36
N ASP A 330 -3.98 21.43 6.42
CA ASP A 330 -3.74 22.88 6.54
C ASP A 330 -5.04 23.66 6.74
N LEU A 331 -6.10 23.31 6.02
CA LEU A 331 -7.43 23.92 6.19
C LEU A 331 -7.95 23.75 7.62
N MET A 332 -7.82 22.56 8.21
CA MET A 332 -8.28 22.30 9.58
C MET A 332 -7.35 22.91 10.63
N TYR A 333 -6.04 22.75 10.46
CA TYR A 333 -5.03 23.17 11.42
C TYR A 333 -4.90 24.69 11.51
N SER A 334 -5.12 25.41 10.41
CA SER A 334 -5.16 26.89 10.40
C SER A 334 -6.21 27.49 11.35
N LYS A 335 -7.26 26.72 11.68
CA LYS A 335 -8.30 27.08 12.66
C LYS A 335 -8.15 26.35 13.99
N ARG A 336 -7.11 25.53 14.15
CA ARG A 336 -6.92 24.61 15.28
C ARG A 336 -8.18 23.77 15.57
N ALA A 337 -8.92 23.44 14.51
CA ALA A 337 -10.12 22.63 14.64
C ALA A 337 -9.73 21.25 15.15
N PHE A 338 -10.46 20.71 16.14
CA PHE A 338 -10.27 19.38 16.74
C PHE A 338 -8.91 19.09 17.43
N VAL A 339 -7.93 20.00 17.39
CA VAL A 339 -6.59 19.80 17.99
C VAL A 339 -6.65 19.47 19.48
N HIS A 340 -7.57 20.10 20.22
CA HIS A 340 -7.76 19.87 21.66
C HIS A 340 -8.10 18.41 22.01
N HIS A 341 -8.69 17.63 21.10
CA HIS A 341 -8.94 16.20 21.34
C HIS A 341 -7.65 15.38 21.36
N TYR A 342 -6.63 15.80 20.61
CA TYR A 342 -5.33 15.12 20.56
C TYR A 342 -4.47 15.53 21.75
N VAL A 343 -4.39 16.83 22.02
CA VAL A 343 -3.62 17.36 23.16
C VAL A 343 -4.20 16.88 24.49
N GLY A 344 -5.52 16.75 24.59
CA GLY A 344 -6.19 16.19 25.77
C GLY A 344 -5.84 14.74 26.08
N GLU A 345 -5.28 14.02 25.11
CA GLU A 345 -4.86 12.61 25.21
C GLU A 345 -3.33 12.49 25.32
N GLY A 346 -2.65 13.57 25.72
CA GLY A 346 -1.22 13.55 26.06
C GLY A 346 -0.26 13.70 24.90
N MET A 347 -0.75 14.06 23.70
CA MET A 347 0.07 14.44 22.56
C MET A 347 0.49 15.91 22.66
N GLU A 348 1.73 16.24 22.29
CA GLU A 348 2.14 17.63 22.23
C GLU A 348 1.64 18.30 20.94
N GLU A 349 1.20 19.56 21.03
CA GLU A 349 0.71 20.27 19.84
C GLU A 349 1.81 20.46 18.77
N GLY A 350 3.08 20.51 19.18
CA GLY A 350 4.23 20.62 18.27
C GLY A 350 4.35 19.47 17.29
N GLU A 351 3.92 18.26 17.65
CA GLU A 351 3.98 17.06 16.81
C GLU A 351 3.16 17.21 15.52
N PHE A 352 2.08 18.01 15.55
CA PHE A 352 1.32 18.33 14.33
C PHE A 352 2.16 19.08 13.31
N SER A 353 2.92 20.07 13.78
CA SER A 353 3.76 20.90 12.92
C SER A 353 4.94 20.08 12.38
N GLU A 354 5.56 19.26 13.23
CA GLU A 354 6.66 18.37 12.84
C GLU A 354 6.23 17.36 11.77
N ALA A 355 5.13 16.63 12.00
CA ALA A 355 4.62 15.67 11.03
C ALA A 355 4.23 16.33 9.70
N ARG A 356 3.73 17.57 9.74
CA ARG A 356 3.38 18.35 8.55
C ARG A 356 4.61 18.84 7.78
N GLU A 357 5.66 19.27 8.48
CA GLU A 357 6.93 19.68 7.89
C GLU A 357 7.64 18.49 7.22
N ASP A 358 7.61 17.32 7.86
CA ASP A 358 8.17 16.09 7.30
C ASP A 358 7.45 15.63 6.03
N LEU A 359 6.12 15.76 5.99
CA LEU A 359 5.35 15.44 4.79
C LEU A 359 5.61 16.44 3.66
N ALA A 360 5.74 17.74 3.97
CA ALA A 360 6.20 18.72 2.99
C ALA A 360 7.61 18.41 2.45
N ALA A 361 8.53 18.00 3.32
CA ALA A 361 9.86 17.60 2.89
C ALA A 361 9.80 16.36 1.99
N LEU A 362 8.94 15.38 2.31
CA LEU A 362 8.70 14.21 1.46
C LEU A 362 8.14 14.59 0.09
N GLU A 363 7.17 15.51 0.02
CA GLU A 363 6.66 16.03 -1.26
C GLU A 363 7.78 16.62 -2.12
N LYS A 364 8.63 17.44 -1.50
CA LYS A 364 9.80 18.02 -2.15
C LYS A 364 10.80 16.97 -2.63
N ASP A 365 11.03 15.91 -1.84
CA ASP A 365 11.88 14.78 -2.26
C ASP A 365 11.33 14.12 -3.55
N TYR A 366 10.00 13.95 -3.67
CA TYR A 366 9.39 13.41 -4.89
C TYR A 366 9.43 14.38 -6.09
N GLU A 367 9.30 15.68 -5.85
CA GLU A 367 9.43 16.72 -6.87
C GLU A 367 10.86 16.76 -7.43
N GLU A 368 11.88 16.74 -6.57
CA GLU A 368 13.28 16.75 -6.96
C GLU A 368 13.63 15.54 -7.84
N VAL A 369 13.20 14.32 -7.45
CA VAL A 369 13.38 13.13 -8.29
C VAL A 369 12.66 13.24 -9.65
N GLY A 370 11.53 13.93 -9.70
CA GLY A 370 10.82 14.21 -10.94
C GLY A 370 11.56 15.19 -11.87
N ILE A 371 12.27 16.17 -11.30
CA ILE A 371 12.98 17.25 -12.01
C ILE A 371 14.40 16.85 -12.43
N GLU A 372 15.14 16.08 -11.62
CA GLU A 372 16.52 15.63 -11.94
C GLU A 372 16.62 14.91 -13.30
N THR A 373 15.49 14.46 -13.83
CA THR A 373 15.38 13.77 -15.13
C THR A 373 14.76 14.63 -16.24
N ALA A 374 14.42 15.89 -15.97
CA ALA A 374 13.99 16.86 -16.99
C ALA A 374 15.17 17.70 -17.50
N GLU A 375 16.16 17.98 -16.64
CA GLU A 375 17.35 18.75 -17.01
C GLU A 375 18.31 17.96 -17.93
N GLY A 376 18.26 16.62 -17.91
CA GLY A 376 19.05 15.75 -18.80
C GLY A 376 18.61 15.73 -20.28
N GLU A 377 17.39 16.19 -20.59
CA GLU A 377 16.90 16.29 -21.97
C GLU A 377 17.15 17.68 -22.61
N GLY A 378 17.73 18.63 -21.85
CA GLY A 378 17.87 20.04 -22.25
C GLY A 378 19.24 20.50 -22.74
N GLU A 379 20.29 19.66 -22.68
CA GLU A 379 21.69 20.07 -22.97
C GLU A 379 22.32 19.42 -24.23
N GLU A 380 21.53 18.85 -25.15
CA GLU A 380 22.06 18.31 -26.44
C GLU A 380 21.74 19.15 -27.69
N GLU A 381 21.39 20.43 -27.56
CA GLU A 381 21.34 21.37 -28.70
C GLU A 381 22.38 22.47 -28.57
N GLY A 382 23.62 22.22 -29.02
CA GLY A 382 24.63 23.28 -28.94
C GLY A 382 26.06 23.08 -29.41
N TYR A 383 26.42 22.06 -30.20
CA TYR A 383 27.70 22.10 -30.93
C TYR A 383 27.52 21.60 -32.37
N GLY A 384 27.01 22.51 -33.19
CA GLY A 384 27.13 22.43 -34.64
C GLY A 384 28.54 22.78 -35.10
N ASP A 385 29.06 21.93 -35.97
CA ASP A 385 30.09 22.12 -37.00
C ASP A 385 30.87 23.45 -37.03
N GLU A 386 32.19 23.37 -36.81
CA GLU A 386 33.16 24.18 -37.56
C GLU A 386 34.41 23.34 -37.92
N PHE A 387 34.47 23.00 -39.22
CA PHE A 387 35.60 22.72 -40.13
C PHE A 387 36.70 21.70 -39.79
#